data_AF-A0A1I4DGQ2-F1
#
_entry.id   AF-A0A1I4DGQ2-F1
#
_cell.length_a   1.000
_cell.length_b   1.000
_cell.length_c   1.000
_cell.angle_alpha   90.00
_cell.angle_beta   90.00
_cell.angle_gamma   90.00
#
_symmetry.space_group_name_H-M   'P 1'
#
loop_
_entity.id
_entity.type
_entity.pdbx_description
1 polymer ?
#
loop_
_entity_poly.entity_id
_entity_poly.type
_entity_poly.pdbx_seq_one_letter_code
_entity_poly.pdbx_strand_id
1 'polypeptide(L)' 'KLHSTNPIERLNGEIKRRTDVVGIFPNEAAVVRLVGAILLEQSDESATQRARYMTLEAISTVSDNATVRLSAVPA' A
#
# COMPACT_ATOMS: atom_id res chain seq x y z
N LYS A 1 -4.04 -20.61 0.84
CA LYS A 1 -4.30 -19.43 1.72
C LYS A 1 -2.93 -18.99 2.26
N LEU A 2 -2.64 -17.70 2.40
CA LEU A 2 -1.35 -17.26 2.97
C LEU A 2 -1.42 -17.46 4.50
N HIS A 3 -0.54 -18.30 5.04
CA HIS A 3 -0.58 -18.73 6.45
C HIS A 3 0.42 -18.00 7.34
N SER A 4 1.40 -17.31 6.76
CA SER A 4 2.37 -16.53 7.52
C SER A 4 1.76 -15.24 8.06
N THR A 5 2.17 -14.86 9.27
CA THR A 5 1.89 -13.55 9.87
C THR A 5 2.97 -12.52 9.52
N ASN A 6 4.10 -12.96 8.96
CA ASN A 6 5.16 -12.06 8.50
C ASN A 6 4.68 -11.28 7.25
N PRO A 7 4.66 -9.94 7.30
CA PRO A 7 4.13 -9.12 6.21
C PRO A 7 4.91 -9.31 4.90
N ILE A 8 6.23 -9.51 4.97
CA ILE A 8 7.06 -9.71 3.77
C ILE A 8 6.77 -11.06 3.10
N GLU A 9 6.61 -12.13 3.90
CA GLU A 9 6.26 -13.45 3.36
C GLU A 9 4.86 -13.44 2.74
N ARG A 10 3.92 -12.72 3.35
CA ARG A 10 2.58 -12.53 2.79
C ARG A 10 2.63 -11.80 1.46
N LEU A 11 3.35 -10.67 1.39
CA LEU A 11 3.50 -9.89 0.17
C LEU A 11 4.10 -10.74 -0.96
N ASN A 12 5.18 -11.46 -0.66
CA ASN A 12 5.83 -12.34 -1.65
C ASN A 12 4.91 -13.47 -2.12
N GLY A 13 4.11 -14.05 -1.22
CA GLY A 13 3.13 -15.07 -1.59
C GLY A 13 1.96 -14.51 -2.40
N GLU A 14 1.56 -13.26 -2.17
CA GLU A 14 0.55 -12.55 -2.96
C GLU A 14 1.04 -12.28 -4.39
N ILE A 15 2.26 -11.74 -4.52
CA ILE A 15 2.92 -11.53 -5.81
C ILE A 15 2.96 -12.83 -6.59
N LYS A 16 3.48 -13.91 -5.99
CA LYS A 16 3.55 -15.23 -6.62
C LYS A 16 2.17 -15.71 -7.09
N ARG A 17 1.14 -15.67 -6.23
CA ARG A 17 -0.20 -16.14 -6.59
C ARG A 17 -0.81 -15.37 -7.75
N ARG A 18 -0.67 -14.03 -7.79
CA ARG A 18 -1.26 -13.23 -8.87
C ARG A 18 -0.48 -13.33 -10.17
N THR A 19 0.85 -13.50 -10.11
CA THR A 19 1.65 -13.76 -11.31
C THR A 19 1.38 -15.14 -11.88
N ASP A 20 1.10 -16.15 -11.04
CA ASP A 20 0.78 -17.51 -11.48
C ASP A 20 -0.50 -17.58 -12.34
N VAL A 21 -1.46 -16.67 -12.12
CA VAL A 21 -2.69 -16.57 -12.95
C VAL A 21 -2.39 -16.09 -14.37
N VAL A 22 -1.40 -15.20 -14.51
CA VAL A 22 -1.00 -14.67 -15.83
C VAL A 22 -0.11 -15.66 -16.57
N GLY A 23 0.76 -16.39 -15.84
CA GLY A 23 1.68 -17.37 -16.39
C GLY A 23 2.84 -16.71 -17.14
N ILE A 24 2.61 -16.28 -18.39
CA ILE A 24 3.64 -15.67 -19.25
C ILE A 24 3.25 -14.22 -19.55
N PHE A 25 4.19 -13.30 -19.32
CA PHE A 25 4.00 -11.88 -19.60
C PHE A 25 4.50 -11.52 -21.01
N PRO A 26 3.79 -10.64 -21.74
CA PRO A 26 4.16 -10.24 -23.10
C PRO A 26 5.36 -9.28 -23.15
N ASN A 27 5.72 -8.64 -22.02
CA ASN A 27 6.89 -7.78 -21.86
C ASN A 27 7.12 -7.47 -20.37
N GLU A 28 8.28 -6.88 -20.07
CA GLU A 28 8.66 -6.46 -18.72
C GLU A 28 7.71 -5.40 -18.13
N ALA A 29 7.25 -4.44 -18.94
CA ALA A 29 6.35 -3.40 -18.45
C ALA A 29 5.01 -3.99 -17.95
N ALA A 30 4.54 -5.11 -18.49
CA ALA A 30 3.33 -5.77 -18.05
C ALA A 30 3.48 -6.39 -16.64
N VAL A 31 4.62 -7.02 -16.33
CA VAL A 31 4.87 -7.56 -14.98
C VAL A 31 5.08 -6.43 -13.97
N VAL A 32 5.80 -5.37 -14.35
CA VAL A 32 5.99 -4.19 -13.49
C VAL A 32 4.65 -3.55 -13.13
N ARG A 33 3.71 -3.44 -14.09
CA ARG A 33 2.38 -2.89 -13.80
C ARG A 33 1.59 -3.75 -12.83
N LEU A 34 1.59 -5.08 -12.99
CA LEU A 34 0.87 -5.97 -12.07
C LEU A 34 1.47 -5.92 -10.67
N VAL A 35 2.78 -6.10 -10.55
CA VAL A 35 3.46 -6.08 -9.26
C VAL A 35 3.33 -4.70 -8.61
N GLY A 36 3.46 -3.63 -9.39
CA GLY A 36 3.24 -2.26 -8.93
C GLY A 36 1.84 -2.04 -8.37
N ALA A 37 0.79 -2.55 -9.04
CA ALA A 37 -0.58 -2.49 -8.53
C ALA A 37 -0.73 -3.24 -7.19
N ILE A 38 -0.14 -4.43 -7.05
CA ILE A 38 -0.16 -5.20 -5.79
C ILE A 38 0.54 -4.41 -4.66
N LEU A 39 1.67 -3.78 -4.96
CA LEU A 39 2.40 -2.97 -3.99
C LEU A 39 1.58 -1.76 -3.56
N LEU A 40 0.88 -1.08 -4.47
CA LEU A 40 -0.02 0.03 -4.13
C LEU A 40 -1.15 -0.42 -3.20
N GLU A 41 -1.82 -1.53 -3.51
CA GLU A 41 -2.86 -2.10 -2.64
C GLU A 41 -2.34 -2.39 -1.22
N GLN A 42 -1.13 -2.95 -1.11
CA GLN A 42 -0.52 -3.26 0.19
C GLN A 42 -0.01 -2.01 0.93
N SER A 43 0.38 -0.97 0.19
CA SER A 43 0.77 0.32 0.74
C SER A 43 -0.41 1.01 1.42
N ASP A 44 -1.57 1.02 0.77
CA ASP A 44 -2.80 1.63 1.31
C ASP A 44 -3.31 0.89 2.56
N GLU A 45 -3.25 -0.45 2.55
CA GLU A 45 -3.58 -1.28 3.72
C GLU A 45 -2.64 -0.97 4.90
N SER A 46 -1.33 -0.87 4.62
CA SER A 46 -0.31 -0.57 5.63
C SER A 46 -0.47 0.83 6.21
N ALA A 47 -0.73 1.85 5.36
CA ALA A 47 -0.98 3.21 5.79
C ALA A 47 -2.23 3.30 6.67
N THR A 48 -3.29 2.58 6.29
CA THR A 48 -4.54 2.54 7.06
C THR A 48 -4.35 1.89 8.43
N GLN A 49 -3.62 0.77 8.51
CA GLN A 49 -3.31 0.15 9.80
C GLN A 49 -2.45 1.07 10.67
N ARG A 50 -1.42 1.69 10.08
CA ARG A 50 -0.50 2.58 10.81
C ARG A 50 -1.21 3.81 11.37
N ALA A 51 -2.11 4.42 10.60
CA ALA A 51 -2.95 5.53 11.06
C ALA A 51 -3.89 5.15 12.22
N ARG A 52 -4.30 3.88 12.31
CA ARG A 52 -5.17 3.36 13.39
C ARG A 52 -4.42 3.07 14.70
N TYR A 53 -3.10 2.84 14.62
CA TYR A 53 -2.28 2.45 15.77
C TYR A 53 -1.23 3.50 16.17
N MET A 54 -1.20 4.66 15.50
CA MET A 54 -0.35 5.80 15.88
C MET A 54 -1.17 6.88 16.59
N THR A 55 -0.59 7.50 17.62
CA THR A 55 -1.16 8.70 18.25
C THR A 55 -1.03 9.89 17.30
N LEU A 56 -1.95 10.85 17.42
CA LEU A 56 -1.93 12.09 16.64
C LEU A 56 -0.58 12.84 16.73
N GLU A 57 0.06 12.81 17.90
CA GLU A 57 1.39 13.37 18.12
C GLU A 57 2.47 12.65 17.27
N ALA A 58 2.46 11.32 17.24
CA ALA A 58 3.42 10.54 16.44
C ALA A 58 3.19 10.68 14.92
N ILE A 59 1.96 10.94 14.50
CA ILE A 59 1.64 11.23 13.09
C ILE A 59 2.13 12.63 12.71
N SER A 60 2.03 13.60 13.62
CA SER A 60 2.46 14.99 13.37
C SER A 60 3.97 15.13 13.11
N THR A 61 4.79 14.27 13.71
CA THR A 61 6.26 14.30 13.55
C THR A 61 6.74 13.65 12.26
N VAL A 62 5.93 12.79 11.63
CA VAL A 62 6.26 12.04 10.41
C VAL A 62 5.56 12.62 9.17
N SER A 63 4.60 13.51 9.37
CA SER A 63 3.78 14.09 8.30
C SER A 63 4.45 15.28 7.61
N ASP A 64 5.01 15.08 6.41
CA ASP A 64 5.45 16.15 5.49
C ASP A 64 4.28 16.86 4.76
N ASN A 65 3.07 16.79 5.32
CA ASN A 65 1.89 17.39 4.70
C ASN A 65 1.92 18.91 4.91
N ALA A 66 2.02 19.68 3.82
CA ALA A 66 1.87 21.13 3.87
C ALA A 66 0.55 21.46 4.59
N THR A 67 0.57 22.42 5.50
CA THR A 67 -0.62 22.82 6.26
C THR A 67 -1.66 23.40 5.30
N VAL A 68 -2.53 22.54 4.75
CA VAL A 68 -3.61 22.98 3.87
C VAL A 68 -4.64 23.72 4.73
N ARG A 69 -4.68 25.05 4.58
CA ARG A 69 -5.76 25.87 5.12
C ARG A 69 -6.99 25.62 4.26
N LEU A 70 -7.99 24.94 4.82
CA LEU A 70 -9.32 24.87 4.20
C LEU A 70 -9.89 26.29 4.18
N SER A 71 -10.16 26.82 3.00
CA SER A 71 -10.90 28.08 2.85
C SER A 71 -12.27 27.88 3.50
N ALA A 72 -12.55 28.63 4.56
CA ALA A 72 -13.85 28.59 5.22
C ALA A 72 -14.94 28.92 4.19
N VAL A 73 -15.89 28.00 4.02
CA VAL A 73 -17.13 28.27 3.30
C VAL A 73 -18.01 29.09 4.24
N PRO A 74 -18.45 30.31 3.85
CA PRO A 74 -19.33 31.10 4.70
C PRO A 74 -20.71 30.43 4.85
N ALA A 75 -21.29 30.62 6.04
CA ALA A 75 -22.56 30.04 6.48
C ALA A 75 -23.76 30.48 5.63
#